data_AF-A0A8H4TST2-F1
#
_entry.id   AF-A0A8H4TST2-F1
#
_cell.length_a   1.000
_cell.length_b   1.000
_cell.length_c   1.000
_cell.angle_alpha   90.00
_cell.angle_beta   90.00
_cell.angle_gamma   90.00
#
_symmetry.space_group_name_H-M   'P 1'
#
loop_
_entity.id
_entity.type
_entity.pdbx_description
1 polymer ?
#
loop_
_entity_poly.entity_id
_entity_poly.type
_entity_poly.pdbx_seq_one_letter_code
_entity_poly.pdbx_strand_id
1 'polypeptide(L)'
;MATRHNRKKGSTVTTFVKATQASAQVLKLQHVTSDTKVAQSRPPNKTIHDHKQLTIEDKVGLFDLAHDFATVLLHQQRIKKPDPKRILRRFYAKLFSSWSTIKKNNPYAVLGDRSLPDTSIQVGELRRNCGMSEARKAGAPVYLGLSLTREKDCIEWMWKDQQANLVKFSLVTLKPDLTIPQARAEAIHNYDNMERVRITTFNIERIICAARRRLVEWARLGSGAPRTYRPEDAAGHIMPLLLARQL
;
A
#
# COMPACT_ATOMS: atom_id res chain seq x y z
N MET A 1 39.94 27.07 -7.09
CA MET A 1 39.13 26.89 -5.86
C MET A 1 37.67 26.78 -6.30
N ALA A 2 37.10 25.59 -6.27
CA ALA A 2 36.17 25.11 -5.22
C ALA A 2 34.71 25.54 -5.57
N THR A 3 33.66 24.71 -5.61
CA THR A 3 33.46 23.29 -5.27
C THR A 3 32.16 22.82 -5.93
N ARG A 4 32.12 21.56 -6.39
CA ARG A 4 30.93 20.82 -6.83
C ARG A 4 29.80 20.88 -5.80
N HIS A 5 28.56 21.12 -6.23
CA HIS A 5 27.35 20.73 -5.51
C HIS A 5 26.71 19.52 -6.19
N ASN A 6 27.15 18.35 -5.74
CA ASN A 6 26.52 17.07 -6.00
C ASN A 6 25.66 16.76 -4.77
N ARG A 7 24.32 16.88 -4.83
CA ARG A 7 23.46 16.40 -3.74
C ARG A 7 22.02 16.11 -4.20
N LYS A 8 21.55 14.94 -3.75
CA LYS A 8 20.14 14.49 -3.58
C LYS A 8 19.49 13.51 -4.58
N LYS A 9 20.22 12.80 -5.44
CA LYS A 9 19.67 11.53 -6.01
C LYS A 9 19.63 10.35 -5.02
N GLY A 10 20.16 10.52 -3.80
CA GLY A 10 20.30 9.45 -2.81
C GLY A 10 19.17 9.33 -1.77
N SER A 11 18.23 10.29 -1.63
CA SER A 11 17.33 10.31 -0.46
C SER A 11 16.32 9.16 -0.44
N THR A 12 15.61 8.95 -1.56
CA THR A 12 14.52 7.97 -1.65
C THR A 12 15.04 6.53 -1.71
N VAL A 13 16.13 6.31 -2.46
CA VAL A 13 16.80 4.99 -2.56
C VAL A 13 17.42 4.59 -1.22
N THR A 14 18.07 5.52 -0.51
CA THR A 14 18.64 5.23 0.83
C THR A 14 17.55 4.97 1.86
N THR A 15 16.40 5.63 1.77
CA THR A 15 15.25 5.38 2.65
C THR A 15 14.65 3.99 2.39
N PHE A 16 14.56 3.57 1.13
CA PHE A 16 14.13 2.22 0.76
C PHE A 16 15.12 1.13 1.23
N VAL A 17 16.43 1.34 1.04
CA VAL A 17 17.48 0.41 1.45
C VAL A 17 17.58 0.27 2.98
N LYS A 18 17.43 1.37 3.73
CA LYS A 18 17.34 1.33 5.19
C LYS A 18 16.04 0.66 5.67
N ALA A 19 14.94 0.83 4.94
CA ALA A 19 13.68 0.17 5.24
C ALA A 19 13.78 -1.36 5.09
N THR A 20 14.41 -1.86 4.03
CA THR A 20 14.67 -3.31 3.87
C THR A 20 15.60 -3.88 4.94
N GLN A 21 16.62 -3.13 5.38
CA GLN A 21 17.49 -3.53 6.49
C GLN A 21 16.77 -3.57 7.86
N ALA A 22 15.88 -2.61 8.14
CA ALA A 22 15.08 -2.60 9.37
C ALA A 22 14.04 -3.74 9.39
N SER A 23 13.46 -4.09 8.24
CA SER A 23 12.55 -5.24 8.11
C SER A 23 13.26 -6.58 8.32
N ALA A 24 14.50 -6.71 7.83
CA ALA A 24 15.36 -7.89 8.02
C ALA A 24 15.62 -8.24 9.49
N GLN A 25 15.42 -7.30 10.42
CA GLN A 25 15.62 -7.54 11.85
C GLN A 25 14.35 -7.99 12.60
N VAL A 26 13.16 -7.82 12.02
CA VAL A 26 11.89 -8.03 12.76
C VAL A 26 11.41 -9.48 12.70
N LEU A 27 11.38 -10.10 11.51
CA LEU A 27 11.05 -11.52 11.38
C LEU A 27 12.30 -12.33 11.11
N LYS A 28 12.54 -13.34 11.95
CA LYS A 28 13.59 -14.35 11.78
C LYS A 28 12.94 -15.69 11.52
N LEU A 29 13.62 -16.56 10.77
CA LEU A 29 13.12 -17.89 10.42
C LEU A 29 12.74 -18.72 11.67
N GLN A 30 13.49 -18.55 12.76
CA GLN A 30 13.20 -19.18 14.06
C GLN A 30 11.80 -18.91 14.60
N HIS A 31 11.19 -17.75 14.27
CA HIS A 31 9.83 -17.41 14.71
C HIS A 31 8.78 -18.26 14.01
N VAL A 32 9.11 -18.82 12.84
CA VAL A 32 8.27 -19.73 12.08
C VAL A 32 8.58 -21.18 12.44
N THR A 33 9.86 -21.55 12.51
CA THR A 33 10.26 -22.94 12.76
C THR A 33 9.95 -23.42 14.18
N SER A 34 9.75 -22.50 15.14
CA SER A 34 9.32 -22.83 16.51
C SER A 34 7.80 -22.92 16.69
N ASP A 35 7.00 -22.74 15.62
CA ASP A 35 5.54 -22.80 15.73
C ASP A 35 5.06 -24.25 15.87
N THR A 36 4.57 -24.59 17.06
CA THR A 36 4.03 -25.93 17.37
C THR A 36 2.64 -26.18 16.79
N LYS A 37 1.96 -25.14 16.28
CA LYS A 37 0.62 -25.26 15.70
C LYS A 37 0.70 -25.55 14.20
N VAL A 38 1.17 -26.74 13.87
CA VAL A 38 1.37 -27.21 12.48
C VAL A 38 0.77 -28.59 12.28
N ALA A 39 0.40 -28.91 11.05
CA ALA A 39 0.13 -30.29 10.65
C ALA A 39 1.45 -31.04 10.45
N GLN A 40 1.52 -32.30 10.86
CA GLN A 40 2.69 -33.15 10.60
C GLN A 40 2.84 -33.47 9.11
N SER A 41 1.74 -33.81 8.46
CA SER A 41 1.70 -34.13 7.03
C SER A 41 0.28 -33.95 6.50
N ARG A 42 0.14 -33.89 5.18
CA ARG A 42 -1.11 -33.67 4.49
C ARG A 42 -1.15 -34.43 3.16
N PRO A 43 -2.20 -35.23 2.88
CA PRO A 43 -2.31 -35.90 1.60
C PRO A 43 -2.60 -34.89 0.47
N PRO A 44 -2.33 -35.25 -0.80
CA PRO A 44 -2.72 -34.47 -1.96
C PRO A 44 -4.20 -34.09 -1.93
N ASN A 45 -4.53 -32.92 -2.46
CA ASN A 45 -5.90 -32.37 -2.55
C ASN A 45 -6.63 -32.11 -1.22
N LYS A 46 -5.99 -32.28 -0.07
CA LYS A 46 -6.60 -31.92 1.22
C LYS A 46 -6.73 -30.39 1.33
N THR A 47 -7.95 -29.92 1.57
CA THR A 47 -8.22 -28.50 1.78
C THR A 47 -7.54 -27.95 3.03
N ILE A 48 -7.05 -26.72 2.92
CA ILE A 48 -6.48 -25.92 4.00
C ILE A 48 -7.42 -24.75 4.26
N HIS A 49 -8.00 -24.71 5.46
CA HIS A 49 -8.92 -23.69 5.94
C HIS A 49 -8.32 -22.78 7.01
N ASP A 50 -7.25 -23.24 7.66
CA ASP A 50 -6.65 -22.54 8.80
C ASP A 50 -5.14 -22.75 8.83
N HIS A 51 -4.43 -21.79 9.43
CA HIS A 51 -2.97 -21.80 9.50
C HIS A 51 -2.39 -22.96 10.32
N LYS A 52 -3.17 -23.59 11.22
CA LYS A 52 -2.77 -24.79 11.96
C LYS A 52 -2.66 -26.03 11.08
N GLN A 53 -3.28 -26.01 9.90
CA GLN A 53 -3.25 -27.10 8.94
C GLN A 53 -2.07 -27.01 7.96
N LEU A 54 -1.27 -25.95 8.07
CA LEU A 54 -0.01 -25.81 7.35
C LEU A 54 1.06 -26.69 8.00
N THR A 55 1.90 -27.34 7.19
CA THR A 55 3.12 -27.98 7.71
C THR A 55 4.19 -26.94 8.02
N ILE A 56 5.28 -27.37 8.65
CA ILE A 56 6.40 -26.46 8.93
C ILE A 56 7.04 -25.97 7.62
N GLU A 57 7.13 -26.82 6.61
CA GLU A 57 7.64 -26.50 5.27
C GLU A 57 6.73 -25.50 4.56
N ASP A 58 5.40 -25.63 4.69
CA ASP A 58 4.46 -24.64 4.15
C ASP A 58 4.72 -23.26 4.77
N LYS A 59 4.91 -23.20 6.10
CA LYS A 59 5.15 -21.92 6.78
C LYS A 59 6.51 -21.33 6.42
N VAL A 60 7.56 -22.16 6.31
CA VAL A 60 8.88 -21.74 5.84
C VAL A 60 8.81 -21.22 4.41
N GLY A 61 8.08 -21.90 3.52
CA GLY A 61 7.89 -21.48 2.12
C GLY A 61 7.07 -20.18 1.97
N LEU A 62 6.37 -19.73 3.02
CA LEU A 62 5.67 -18.45 3.08
C LEU A 62 6.46 -17.36 3.82
N PHE A 63 7.67 -17.67 4.30
CA PHE A 63 8.44 -16.75 5.16
C PHE A 63 8.83 -15.46 4.46
N ASP A 64 9.18 -15.52 3.17
CA ASP A 64 9.45 -14.35 2.32
C ASP A 64 8.23 -13.42 2.25
N LEU A 65 7.03 -13.97 2.04
CA LEU A 65 5.79 -13.19 1.98
C LEU A 65 5.40 -12.62 3.35
N ALA A 66 5.65 -13.37 4.43
CA ALA A 66 5.46 -12.86 5.78
C ALA A 66 6.42 -11.71 6.10
N HIS A 67 7.65 -11.77 5.57
CA HIS A 67 8.65 -10.71 5.68
C HIS A 67 8.24 -9.45 4.91
N ASP A 68 7.76 -9.61 3.68
CA ASP A 68 7.20 -8.50 2.90
C ASP A 68 6.01 -7.86 3.61
N PHE A 69 5.13 -8.69 4.19
CA PHE A 69 4.00 -8.21 4.98
C PHE A 69 4.46 -7.39 6.20
N ALA A 70 5.50 -7.86 6.90
CA ALA A 70 6.10 -7.12 8.01
C ALA A 70 6.67 -5.77 7.54
N THR A 71 7.37 -5.74 6.40
CA THR A 71 7.91 -4.53 5.78
C THR A 71 6.81 -3.50 5.53
N VAL A 72 5.68 -3.92 4.94
CA VAL A 72 4.53 -3.03 4.71
C VAL A 72 3.98 -2.48 6.01
N LEU A 73 3.79 -3.32 7.04
CA LEU A 73 3.26 -2.87 8.33
C LEU A 73 4.18 -1.87 9.05
N LEU A 74 5.49 -2.12 9.04
CA LEU A 74 6.48 -1.26 9.71
C LEU A 74 6.55 0.11 9.07
N HIS A 75 6.70 0.14 7.75
CA HIS A 75 7.05 1.38 7.03
C HIS A 75 5.83 2.15 6.55
N GLN A 76 4.74 1.45 6.22
CA GLN A 76 3.54 2.08 5.67
C GLN A 76 2.47 2.27 6.76
N GLN A 77 2.42 1.45 7.82
CA GLN A 77 1.51 1.66 8.96
C GLN A 77 2.18 2.25 10.21
N ARG A 78 3.49 2.55 10.18
CA ARG A 78 4.25 3.18 11.28
C ARG A 78 4.15 2.44 12.60
N ILE A 79 4.19 1.10 12.59
CA ILE A 79 4.21 0.31 13.82
C ILE A 79 5.55 0.53 14.53
N LYS A 80 5.53 1.22 15.68
CA LYS A 80 6.74 1.60 16.43
C LYS A 80 7.41 0.45 17.20
N LYS A 81 6.63 -0.56 17.61
CA LYS A 81 7.10 -1.72 18.38
C LYS A 81 6.60 -3.00 17.73
N PRO A 82 7.35 -3.57 16.77
CA PRO A 82 6.95 -4.80 16.13
C PRO A 82 7.12 -5.99 17.08
N ASP A 83 6.02 -6.70 17.34
CA ASP A 83 6.07 -8.04 17.92
C ASP A 83 5.99 -9.07 16.79
N PRO A 84 7.03 -9.91 16.59
CA PRO A 84 7.06 -10.95 15.58
C PRO A 84 5.83 -11.88 15.63
N LYS A 85 5.41 -12.29 16.83
CA LYS A 85 4.27 -13.20 17.01
C LYS A 85 2.97 -12.54 16.57
N ARG A 86 2.77 -11.26 16.91
CA ARG A 86 1.60 -10.48 16.48
C ARG A 86 1.60 -10.26 14.97
N ILE A 87 2.76 -10.01 14.35
CA ILE A 87 2.86 -9.84 12.90
C ILE A 87 2.48 -11.13 12.17
N LEU A 88 3.07 -12.27 12.55
CA LEU A 88 2.75 -13.57 11.97
C LEU A 88 1.27 -13.92 12.15
N ARG A 89 0.70 -13.65 13.34
CA ARG A 89 -0.73 -13.85 13.60
C ARG A 89 -1.59 -13.01 12.65
N ARG A 90 -1.26 -11.74 12.42
CA ARG A 90 -1.99 -10.86 11.48
C ARG A 90 -1.85 -11.35 10.04
N PHE A 91 -0.66 -11.81 9.65
CA PHE A 91 -0.41 -12.38 8.32
C PHE A 91 -1.29 -13.60 8.08
N TYR A 92 -1.26 -14.60 8.97
CA TYR A 92 -2.09 -15.80 8.84
C TYR A 92 -3.59 -15.50 8.92
N ALA A 93 -4.02 -14.60 9.81
CA ALA A 93 -5.41 -14.17 9.89
C ALA A 93 -5.88 -13.55 8.57
N LYS A 94 -5.04 -12.73 7.90
CA LYS A 94 -5.38 -12.18 6.58
C LYS A 94 -5.36 -13.25 5.48
N LEU A 95 -4.42 -14.19 5.54
CA LEU A 95 -4.31 -15.28 4.58
C LEU A 95 -5.61 -16.09 4.49
N PHE A 96 -6.16 -16.48 5.64
CA PHE A 96 -7.37 -17.31 5.75
C PHE A 96 -8.67 -16.52 5.96
N SER A 97 -8.63 -15.18 5.90
CA SER A 97 -9.84 -14.34 6.03
C SER A 97 -10.85 -14.67 4.92
N SER A 98 -11.93 -15.35 5.29
CA SER A 98 -13.01 -15.82 4.40
C SER A 98 -12.50 -16.62 3.19
N TRP A 99 -11.36 -17.31 3.35
CA TRP A 99 -10.68 -18.01 2.27
C TRP A 99 -10.13 -19.37 2.71
N SER A 100 -10.15 -20.34 1.80
CA SER A 100 -9.53 -21.66 1.92
C SER A 100 -9.06 -22.12 0.54
N THR A 101 -8.27 -23.19 0.48
CA THR A 101 -7.76 -23.71 -0.81
C THR A 101 -8.82 -24.34 -1.72
N ILE A 102 -10.08 -24.47 -1.28
CA ILE A 102 -11.22 -24.77 -2.17
C ILE A 102 -11.40 -23.64 -3.19
N LYS A 103 -11.17 -22.39 -2.79
CA LYS A 103 -11.26 -21.22 -3.66
C LYS A 103 -9.99 -21.10 -4.50
N LYS A 104 -9.93 -21.88 -5.59
CA LYS A 104 -8.81 -21.90 -6.54
C LYS A 104 -8.63 -20.55 -7.25
N ASN A 105 -9.72 -19.82 -7.48
CA ASN A 105 -9.64 -18.49 -8.07
C ASN A 105 -9.12 -17.49 -7.04
N ASN A 106 -8.00 -16.85 -7.36
CA ASN A 106 -7.37 -15.87 -6.50
C ASN A 106 -6.66 -14.82 -7.38
N PRO A 107 -7.38 -13.75 -7.74
CA PRO A 107 -6.93 -12.79 -8.74
C PRO A 107 -5.71 -12.01 -8.25
N TYR A 108 -4.97 -11.45 -9.20
CA TYR A 108 -3.92 -10.49 -8.90
C TYR A 108 -4.54 -9.23 -8.31
N ALA A 109 -3.89 -8.67 -7.28
CA ALA A 109 -4.29 -7.38 -6.74
C ALA A 109 -4.15 -6.32 -7.82
N VAL A 110 -5.13 -5.42 -7.91
CA VAL A 110 -5.15 -4.30 -8.85
C VAL A 110 -4.99 -3.02 -8.06
N LEU A 111 -4.06 -2.17 -8.48
CA LEU A 111 -3.91 -0.85 -7.87
C LEU A 111 -5.01 0.04 -8.41
N GLY A 112 -5.98 0.39 -7.58
CA GLY A 112 -7.03 1.34 -7.96
C GLY A 112 -6.46 2.70 -8.36
N ASP A 113 -7.13 3.38 -9.28
CA ASP A 113 -6.81 4.76 -9.63
C ASP A 113 -7.12 5.71 -8.47
N ARG A 114 -6.55 6.91 -8.51
CA ARG A 114 -6.87 7.96 -7.54
C ARG A 114 -8.13 8.69 -7.98
N SER A 115 -9.08 8.82 -7.06
CA SER A 115 -10.26 9.64 -7.26
C SER A 115 -10.01 11.11 -6.85
N LEU A 116 -10.97 11.98 -7.18
CA LEU A 116 -10.92 13.39 -6.75
C LEU A 116 -10.86 13.51 -5.20
N PRO A 117 -11.72 12.83 -4.41
CA PRO A 117 -11.62 12.82 -2.95
C PRO A 117 -10.26 12.34 -2.40
N ASP A 118 -9.60 11.42 -3.11
CA ASP A 118 -8.31 10.88 -2.65
C ASP A 118 -7.18 11.92 -2.74
N THR A 119 -7.32 12.89 -3.64
CA THR A 119 -6.23 13.81 -4.00
C THR A 119 -6.53 15.27 -3.71
N SER A 120 -7.78 15.58 -3.35
CA SER A 120 -8.27 16.95 -3.28
C SER A 120 -9.25 17.15 -2.12
N ILE A 121 -9.28 18.37 -1.59
CA ILE A 121 -10.21 18.80 -0.55
C ILE A 121 -11.06 19.97 -1.05
N GLN A 122 -12.30 20.11 -0.58
CA GLN A 122 -13.14 21.25 -0.95
C GLN A 122 -12.73 22.50 -0.17
N VAL A 123 -12.28 23.53 -0.88
CA VAL A 123 -11.69 24.75 -0.30
C VAL A 123 -12.54 26.00 -0.47
N GLY A 124 -13.58 25.93 -1.30
CA GLY A 124 -14.38 27.10 -1.61
C GLY A 124 -15.35 26.87 -2.74
N GLU A 125 -15.67 27.95 -3.44
CA GLU A 125 -16.66 28.00 -4.51
C GLU A 125 -16.23 28.93 -5.66
N LEU A 126 -16.88 28.79 -6.81
CA LEU A 126 -16.68 29.66 -7.95
C LEU A 126 -17.32 31.04 -7.75
N ARG A 127 -16.56 32.10 -8.01
CA ARG A 127 -17.01 33.50 -7.98
C ARG A 127 -18.05 33.83 -9.04
N ARG A 128 -17.92 33.20 -10.21
CA ARG A 128 -18.73 33.49 -11.39
C ARG A 128 -18.75 32.29 -12.32
N ASN A 129 -19.69 32.30 -13.25
CA ASN A 129 -19.79 31.29 -14.30
C ASN A 129 -18.52 31.28 -15.15
N CYS A 130 -17.99 30.08 -15.42
CA CYS A 130 -16.79 29.88 -16.24
C CYS A 130 -16.90 28.71 -17.23
N GLY A 131 -18.15 28.30 -17.52
CA GLY A 131 -18.48 27.20 -18.43
C GLY A 131 -19.97 26.89 -18.38
N MET A 132 -20.39 25.94 -19.22
CA MET A 132 -21.81 25.59 -19.40
C MET A 132 -22.31 24.51 -18.44
N SER A 133 -21.41 23.74 -17.80
CA SER A 133 -21.80 22.69 -16.86
C SER A 133 -22.21 23.25 -15.50
N GLU A 134 -23.02 22.50 -14.74
CA GLU A 134 -23.42 22.90 -13.39
C GLU A 134 -22.23 23.18 -12.46
N ALA A 135 -21.16 22.39 -12.55
CA ALA A 135 -19.96 22.62 -11.74
C ALA A 135 -19.13 23.84 -12.16
N ARG A 136 -19.53 24.53 -13.23
CA ARG A 136 -18.89 25.75 -13.73
C ARG A 136 -19.73 26.99 -13.47
N LYS A 137 -20.85 26.87 -12.76
CA LYS A 137 -21.67 28.00 -12.32
C LYS A 137 -21.13 28.65 -11.04
N ALA A 138 -21.48 29.91 -10.81
CA ALA A 138 -21.20 30.60 -9.56
C ALA A 138 -21.76 29.83 -8.36
N GLY A 139 -21.02 29.79 -7.25
CA GLY A 139 -21.37 29.01 -6.06
C GLY A 139 -21.06 27.51 -6.16
N ALA A 140 -20.69 26.98 -7.33
CA ALA A 140 -20.28 25.58 -7.45
C ALA A 140 -18.97 25.33 -6.69
N PRO A 141 -18.81 24.17 -6.03
CA PRO A 141 -17.68 23.94 -5.15
C PRO A 141 -16.38 23.71 -5.91
N VAL A 142 -15.30 24.24 -5.35
CA VAL A 142 -13.94 24.14 -5.87
C VAL A 142 -13.09 23.34 -4.91
N TYR A 143 -12.27 22.46 -5.47
CA TYR A 143 -11.37 21.58 -4.76
C TYR A 143 -9.92 21.99 -4.99
N LEU A 144 -9.12 22.00 -3.93
CA LEU A 144 -7.67 22.08 -4.04
C LEU A 144 -7.11 20.67 -4.00
N GLY A 145 -6.44 20.29 -5.07
CA GLY A 145 -5.72 19.02 -5.17
C GLY A 145 -4.24 19.22 -5.40
N LEU A 146 -3.51 18.11 -5.31
CA LEU A 146 -2.09 18.08 -5.57
C LEU A 146 -1.68 16.94 -6.50
N SER A 147 -0.62 17.16 -7.26
CA SER A 147 0.10 16.14 -8.02
C SER A 147 1.56 16.13 -7.58
N LEU A 148 2.16 14.94 -7.55
CA LEU A 148 3.56 14.78 -7.19
C LEU A 148 4.36 14.52 -8.47
N THR A 149 5.26 15.45 -8.81
CA THR A 149 6.15 15.29 -9.96
C THR A 149 7.48 14.70 -9.49
N ARG A 150 7.69 13.39 -9.70
CA ARG A 150 8.92 12.68 -9.27
C ARG A 150 10.21 13.25 -9.86
N GLU A 151 10.15 13.86 -11.03
CA GLU A 151 11.35 14.41 -11.69
C GLU A 151 11.82 15.72 -11.04
N LYS A 152 10.89 16.47 -10.46
CA LYS A 152 11.13 17.82 -9.92
C LYS A 152 11.13 17.86 -8.40
N ASP A 153 10.86 16.73 -7.75
CA ASP A 153 10.67 16.62 -6.29
C ASP A 153 9.79 17.76 -5.74
N CYS A 154 8.72 18.10 -6.47
CA CYS A 154 7.84 19.23 -6.15
C CYS A 154 6.37 18.85 -6.14
N ILE A 155 5.60 19.61 -5.36
CA ILE A 155 4.13 19.54 -5.33
C ILE A 155 3.58 20.53 -6.35
N GLU A 156 2.81 20.01 -7.32
CA GLU A 156 2.01 20.83 -8.22
C GLU A 156 0.60 21.01 -7.65
N TRP A 157 0.19 22.28 -7.50
CA TRP A 157 -1.10 22.64 -6.94
C TRP A 157 -2.13 22.86 -8.05
N MET A 158 -3.29 22.22 -7.94
CA MET A 158 -4.35 22.31 -8.93
C MET A 158 -5.67 22.67 -8.25
N TRP A 159 -6.39 23.63 -8.83
CA TRP A 159 -7.77 23.91 -8.46
C TRP A 159 -8.67 23.17 -9.42
N LYS A 160 -9.67 22.46 -8.90
CA LYS A 160 -10.52 21.57 -9.68
C LYS A 160 -11.99 21.81 -9.38
N ASP A 161 -12.85 21.58 -10.35
CA ASP A 161 -14.30 21.48 -10.14
C ASP A 161 -14.70 20.07 -9.64
N GLN A 162 -16.00 19.85 -9.47
CA GLN A 162 -16.56 18.56 -9.03
C GLN A 162 -16.31 17.40 -10.02
N GLN A 163 -16.02 17.70 -11.29
CA GLN A 163 -15.66 16.69 -12.29
C GLN A 163 -14.14 16.58 -12.48
N ALA A 164 -13.36 17.08 -11.52
CA ALA A 164 -11.90 17.06 -11.52
C ALA A 164 -11.22 17.87 -12.65
N ASN A 165 -11.96 18.73 -13.35
CA ASN A 165 -11.39 19.59 -14.39
C ASN A 165 -10.77 20.84 -13.79
N LEU A 166 -9.70 21.36 -14.40
CA LEU A 166 -8.93 22.48 -13.86
C LEU A 166 -9.73 23.81 -13.83
N VAL A 167 -9.53 24.59 -12.78
CA VAL A 167 -10.12 25.90 -12.53
C VAL A 167 -8.98 26.90 -12.32
N LYS A 168 -9.15 28.13 -12.80
CA LYS A 168 -8.19 29.22 -12.51
C LYS A 168 -8.42 29.74 -11.10
N PHE A 169 -7.37 29.89 -10.29
CA PHE A 169 -7.48 30.40 -8.92
C PHE A 169 -8.18 31.77 -8.84
N SER A 170 -8.01 32.64 -9.83
CA SER A 170 -8.68 33.95 -9.90
C SER A 170 -10.21 33.88 -9.91
N LEU A 171 -10.79 32.70 -10.16
CA LEU A 171 -12.23 32.44 -10.14
C LEU A 171 -12.70 31.85 -8.81
N VAL A 172 -11.82 31.67 -7.82
CA VAL A 172 -12.12 30.94 -6.58
C VAL A 172 -12.33 31.90 -5.42
N THR A 173 -13.43 31.74 -4.71
CA THR A 173 -13.63 32.30 -3.36
C THR A 173 -13.35 31.19 -2.36
N LEU A 174 -12.35 31.39 -1.49
CA LEU A 174 -12.08 30.47 -0.39
C LEU A 174 -13.16 30.58 0.67
N LYS A 175 -13.36 29.51 1.44
CA LYS A 175 -14.18 29.55 2.66
C LYS A 175 -13.69 30.68 3.60
N PRO A 176 -14.58 31.39 4.32
CA PRO A 176 -14.24 32.61 5.08
C PRO A 176 -13.03 32.48 6.03
N ASP A 177 -12.81 31.31 6.62
CA ASP A 177 -11.74 31.06 7.60
C ASP A 177 -10.55 30.25 7.03
N LEU A 178 -10.52 30.03 5.71
CA LEU A 178 -9.53 29.18 5.08
C LEU A 178 -8.50 30.01 4.31
N THR A 179 -7.28 30.06 4.83
CA THR A 179 -6.12 30.63 4.12
C THR A 179 -5.52 29.61 3.14
N ILE A 180 -4.80 30.10 2.12
CA ILE A 180 -4.09 29.22 1.17
C ILE A 180 -3.09 28.28 1.89
N PRO A 181 -2.26 28.74 2.85
CA PRO A 181 -1.37 27.84 3.59
C PRO A 181 -2.12 26.73 4.35
N GLN A 182 -3.24 27.04 4.99
CA GLN A 182 -4.07 26.04 5.67
C GLN A 182 -4.65 25.03 4.68
N ALA A 183 -5.23 25.51 3.57
CA ALA A 183 -5.76 24.66 2.52
C ALA A 183 -4.70 23.70 1.95
N ARG A 184 -3.48 24.19 1.73
CA ARG A 184 -2.35 23.36 1.29
C ARG A 184 -1.95 22.30 2.31
N ALA A 185 -1.87 22.68 3.59
CA ALA A 185 -1.55 21.74 4.66
C ALA A 185 -2.61 20.62 4.79
N GLU A 186 -3.90 20.98 4.71
CA GLU A 186 -5.00 20.03 4.72
C GLU A 186 -5.00 19.12 3.47
N ALA A 187 -4.73 19.66 2.29
CA ALA A 187 -4.62 18.87 1.06
C ALA A 187 -3.48 17.85 1.12
N ILE A 188 -2.31 18.25 1.66
CA ILE A 188 -1.19 17.33 1.92
C ILE A 188 -1.60 16.23 2.90
N HIS A 189 -2.28 16.60 3.99
CA HIS A 189 -2.73 15.63 4.98
C HIS A 189 -3.70 14.61 4.39
N ASN A 190 -4.69 15.09 3.61
CA ASN A 190 -5.66 14.23 2.93
C ASN A 190 -4.96 13.28 1.96
N TYR A 191 -4.15 13.82 1.03
CA TYR A 191 -3.42 13.02 0.05
C TYR A 191 -2.59 11.93 0.74
N ASP A 192 -1.80 12.31 1.76
CA ASP A 192 -0.92 11.38 2.44
C ASP A 192 -1.64 10.25 3.17
N ASN A 193 -2.83 10.53 3.70
CA ASN A 193 -3.65 9.51 4.34
C ASN A 193 -4.23 8.56 3.29
N MET A 194 -4.77 9.10 2.21
CA MET A 194 -5.40 8.32 1.15
C MET A 194 -4.37 7.48 0.38
N GLU A 195 -3.22 8.05 0.06
CA GLU A 195 -2.12 7.32 -0.59
C GLU A 195 -1.55 6.23 0.33
N ARG A 196 -1.47 6.47 1.65
CA ARG A 196 -1.08 5.44 2.61
C ARG A 196 -2.06 4.28 2.60
N VAL A 197 -3.36 4.53 2.65
CA VAL A 197 -4.39 3.49 2.60
C VAL A 197 -4.27 2.72 1.28
N ARG A 198 -4.29 3.44 0.15
CA ARG A 198 -4.23 2.87 -1.20
C ARG A 198 -3.03 1.95 -1.41
N ILE A 199 -1.81 2.45 -1.14
CA ILE A 199 -0.57 1.69 -1.33
C ILE A 199 -0.46 0.53 -0.35
N THR A 200 -0.84 0.73 0.91
CA THR A 200 -0.77 -0.32 1.94
C THR A 200 -1.71 -1.47 1.63
N THR A 201 -2.96 -1.14 1.29
CA THR A 201 -3.99 -2.14 0.92
C THR A 201 -3.53 -2.94 -0.29
N PHE A 202 -3.11 -2.27 -1.35
CA PHE A 202 -2.60 -2.93 -2.56
C PHE A 202 -1.44 -3.89 -2.26
N ASN A 203 -0.41 -3.43 -1.53
CA ASN A 203 0.74 -4.25 -1.21
C ASN A 203 0.35 -5.48 -0.37
N ILE A 204 -0.50 -5.30 0.65
CA ILE A 204 -0.99 -6.40 1.49
C ILE A 204 -1.78 -7.41 0.63
N GLU A 205 -2.73 -6.93 -0.17
CA GLU A 205 -3.54 -7.81 -1.03
C GLU A 205 -2.68 -8.62 -1.98
N ARG A 206 -1.69 -7.98 -2.61
CA ARG A 206 -0.78 -8.67 -3.53
C ARG A 206 0.03 -9.78 -2.84
N ILE A 207 0.53 -9.51 -1.63
CA ILE A 207 1.26 -10.49 -0.81
C ILE A 207 0.33 -11.66 -0.43
N ILE A 208 -0.89 -11.36 0.02
CA ILE A 208 -1.87 -12.38 0.41
C ILE A 208 -2.30 -13.21 -0.80
N CYS A 209 -2.52 -12.59 -1.97
CA CYS A 209 -2.84 -13.31 -3.19
C CYS A 209 -1.68 -14.23 -3.61
N ALA A 210 -0.44 -13.77 -3.59
CA ALA A 210 0.71 -14.62 -3.84
C ALA A 210 0.76 -15.85 -2.90
N ALA A 211 0.60 -15.62 -1.59
CA ALA A 211 0.58 -16.70 -0.59
C ALA A 211 -0.53 -17.72 -0.85
N ARG A 212 -1.73 -17.26 -1.18
CA ARG A 212 -2.89 -18.10 -1.49
C ARG A 212 -2.65 -18.95 -2.74
N ARG A 213 -2.02 -18.42 -3.80
CA ARG A 213 -1.69 -19.20 -5.00
C ARG A 213 -0.70 -20.33 -4.69
N ARG A 214 0.35 -20.03 -3.91
CA ARG A 214 1.29 -21.05 -3.41
C ARG A 214 0.55 -22.15 -2.63
N LEU A 215 -0.33 -21.75 -1.71
CA LEU A 215 -1.11 -22.70 -0.91
C LEU A 215 -2.07 -23.55 -1.73
N VAL A 216 -2.69 -23.03 -2.80
CA VAL A 216 -3.54 -23.83 -3.70
C VAL A 216 -2.71 -24.94 -4.36
N GLU A 217 -1.53 -24.60 -4.86
CA GLU A 217 -0.67 -25.59 -5.53
C GLU A 217 -0.11 -26.62 -4.54
N TRP A 218 0.41 -26.18 -3.40
CA TRP A 218 0.86 -27.10 -2.35
C TRP A 218 -0.30 -27.91 -1.79
N ALA A 219 -1.53 -27.36 -1.81
CA ALA A 219 -2.70 -28.11 -1.41
C ALA A 219 -2.99 -29.27 -2.34
N ARG A 220 -2.92 -29.02 -3.64
CA ARG A 220 -3.04 -30.02 -4.70
C ARG A 220 -1.99 -31.13 -4.58
N LEU A 221 -0.74 -30.77 -4.34
CA LEU A 221 0.39 -31.71 -4.31
C LEU A 221 0.54 -32.51 -3.01
N GLY A 222 0.10 -31.97 -1.86
CA GLY A 222 0.30 -32.60 -0.55
C GLY A 222 1.73 -32.44 -0.02
N SER A 223 2.03 -32.99 1.16
CA SER A 223 3.31 -32.76 1.88
C SER A 223 4.51 -33.50 1.31
N GLY A 224 4.32 -34.52 0.47
CA GLY A 224 5.42 -35.26 -0.16
C GLY A 224 6.14 -34.51 -1.29
N ALA A 225 5.56 -33.39 -1.77
CA ALA A 225 6.13 -32.61 -2.86
C ALA A 225 6.98 -31.42 -2.35
N PRO A 226 8.06 -31.04 -3.06
CA PRO A 226 8.85 -29.85 -2.74
C PRO A 226 8.01 -28.57 -2.67
N ARG A 227 8.37 -27.64 -1.77
CA ARG A 227 7.73 -26.32 -1.64
C ARG A 227 8.32 -25.31 -2.61
N THR A 228 8.24 -25.63 -3.89
CA THR A 228 8.54 -24.70 -4.97
C THR A 228 7.31 -23.86 -5.29
N TYR A 229 7.55 -22.67 -5.84
CA TYR A 229 6.49 -21.81 -6.36
C TYR A 229 6.95 -21.25 -7.70
N ARG A 230 5.99 -20.89 -8.54
CA ARG A 230 6.30 -20.32 -9.85
C ARG A 230 6.66 -18.85 -9.69
N PRO A 231 7.54 -18.26 -10.54
CA PRO A 231 7.93 -16.86 -10.41
C PRO A 231 6.74 -15.87 -10.32
N GLU A 232 5.63 -16.16 -11.00
CA GLU A 232 4.38 -15.38 -10.94
C GLU A 232 3.66 -15.41 -9.57
N ASP A 233 4.00 -16.38 -8.72
CA ASP A 233 3.53 -16.50 -7.33
C ASP A 233 4.47 -15.82 -6.33
N ALA A 234 5.44 -15.04 -6.82
CA ALA A 234 6.10 -14.02 -6.01
C ALA A 234 5.17 -12.80 -5.83
N ALA A 235 5.26 -12.12 -4.69
CA ALA A 235 4.55 -10.85 -4.50
C ALA A 235 5.10 -9.72 -5.38
N GLY A 236 6.29 -9.88 -5.97
CA GLY A 236 7.00 -8.81 -6.67
C GLY A 236 7.45 -7.68 -5.75
N HIS A 237 8.00 -6.60 -6.30
CA HIS A 237 8.55 -5.50 -5.51
C HIS A 237 7.47 -4.71 -4.77
N ILE A 238 7.60 -4.57 -3.44
CA ILE A 238 6.72 -3.72 -2.61
C ILE A 238 6.68 -2.32 -3.20
N MET A 239 5.47 -1.84 -3.52
CA MET A 239 5.34 -0.52 -4.10
C MET A 239 5.70 0.56 -3.08
N PRO A 240 6.43 1.60 -3.51
CA PRO A 240 6.84 2.65 -2.63
C PRO A 240 5.68 3.56 -2.22
N LEU A 241 5.65 3.88 -0.93
CA LEU A 241 4.76 4.90 -0.40
C LEU A 241 5.42 6.27 -0.59
N LEU A 242 4.86 7.09 -1.47
CA LEU A 242 5.31 8.47 -1.71
C LEU A 242 4.35 9.42 -1.01
N LEU A 243 4.88 10.27 -0.13
CA LEU A 243 4.09 11.21 0.65
C LEU A 243 4.43 12.64 0.25
N ALA A 244 3.41 13.48 0.08
CA ALA A 244 3.56 14.89 -0.20
C ALA A 244 4.34 15.60 0.92
N ARG A 245 4.14 15.22 2.19
CA ARG A 245 4.87 15.82 3.34
C ARG A 245 6.39 15.60 3.33
N GLN A 246 6.91 14.76 2.44
CA GLN A 246 8.33 14.40 2.37
C GLN A 246 9.10 15.19 1.29
N LEU A 247 8.38 15.98 0.49
CA LEU A 247 8.93 16.93 -0.48
C LEU A 247 9.02 18.31 0.17
#